data_AF-A0AB74HB35-F1
#
_entry.id   AF-A0AB74HB35-F1
#
_cell.length_a   1.000
_cell.length_b   1.000
_cell.length_c   1.000
_cell.angle_alpha   90.00
_cell.angle_beta   90.00
_cell.angle_gamma   90.00
#
_symmetry.space_group_name_H-M   'P 1'
#
loop_
_entity.id
_entity.type
_entity.pdbx_description
1 polymer ?
#
loop_
_entity_poly.entity_id
_entity_poly.type
_entity_poly.pdbx_seq_one_letter_code
_entity_poly.pdbx_strand_id
1 'polypeptide(L)'
;MNKTEIMDPMQEVLFSSLDLEDPFFRSLRDSYDDFERWFKRKSGAGERTLVAREPQGGKLIAMLYLKTEDGIEPGVTPELSGPRLKIGTFKVDLDHHTSLGKRLLAIALRRFAKSGLPRIYVTMHDNDGTRGLRRLLKQYGFNHIGMKRGEEVWEKTRPSREENDPYRSFPFLTSTNQKHYVLAIRPEYHQRMFVERLRTEKSIPIEDEICTNTLEKLYLSGALNASFLMPGDRIAIYRTSPRGSSAEFTSVISSICTVTEVRNIHSFRTKEEFFSFIKGRSVFTNEELEQFWNRKRYPYIICMLYNFPLKRHPIRKTLIEEGVINRSTRLVCEPIDGKRFGRILTLGEADESYVVD
;
A
#
# COMPACT_ATOMS: atom_id res chain seq x y z
N MET A 1 -31.10 -9.02 -14.94
CA MET A 1 -29.68 -8.60 -15.11
C MET A 1 -28.98 -8.83 -13.79
N ASN A 2 -28.14 -9.85 -13.71
CA ASN A 2 -27.35 -10.13 -12.51
C ASN A 2 -26.41 -8.94 -12.26
N LYS A 3 -26.55 -8.31 -11.09
CA LYS A 3 -25.55 -7.38 -10.57
C LYS A 3 -24.32 -8.22 -10.26
N THR A 4 -23.37 -8.27 -11.18
CA THR A 4 -22.03 -8.77 -10.87
C THR A 4 -21.47 -7.81 -9.82
N GLU A 5 -21.45 -8.25 -8.56
CA GLU A 5 -20.73 -7.58 -7.49
C GLU A 5 -19.26 -7.55 -7.90
N ILE A 6 -18.81 -6.44 -8.49
CA ILE A 6 -17.37 -6.24 -8.70
C ILE A 6 -16.79 -5.84 -7.35
N MET A 7 -16.68 -6.84 -6.48
CA MET A 7 -15.77 -6.83 -5.33
C MET A 7 -14.34 -6.66 -5.82
N ASP A 8 -13.47 -6.22 -4.91
CA ASP A 8 -12.03 -6.13 -5.12
C ASP A 8 -11.48 -7.24 -6.04
N PRO A 9 -10.76 -6.91 -7.13
CA PRO A 9 -10.17 -7.92 -8.01
C PRO A 9 -9.18 -8.83 -7.28
N MET A 10 -8.63 -8.40 -6.13
CA MET A 10 -7.80 -9.24 -5.27
C MET A 10 -8.63 -10.06 -4.28
N GLN A 11 -8.44 -11.38 -4.33
CA GLN A 11 -9.18 -12.33 -3.50
C GLN A 11 -8.25 -13.37 -2.88
N GLU A 12 -8.53 -13.75 -1.64
CA GLU A 12 -7.84 -14.86 -0.99
C GLU A 12 -8.62 -16.15 -1.23
N VAL A 13 -7.97 -17.10 -1.89
CA VAL A 13 -8.58 -18.36 -2.36
C VAL A 13 -7.77 -19.55 -1.86
N LEU A 14 -8.36 -20.74 -1.91
CA LEU A 14 -7.64 -21.99 -1.63
C LEU A 14 -6.77 -22.35 -2.84
N PHE A 15 -5.59 -22.94 -2.60
CA PHE A 15 -4.79 -23.53 -3.68
C PHE A 15 -5.59 -24.56 -4.48
N SER A 16 -6.46 -25.32 -3.82
CA SER A 16 -7.31 -26.34 -4.45
C SER A 16 -8.37 -25.76 -5.40
N SER A 17 -8.66 -24.47 -5.34
CA SER A 17 -9.58 -23.80 -6.27
C SER A 17 -8.89 -23.23 -7.52
N LEU A 18 -7.57 -23.33 -7.62
CA LEU A 18 -6.80 -22.83 -8.74
C LEU A 18 -6.53 -23.96 -9.75
N ASP A 19 -6.75 -23.67 -11.02
CA ASP A 19 -6.40 -24.58 -12.10
C ASP A 19 -4.90 -24.51 -12.38
N LEU A 20 -4.18 -25.59 -12.08
CA LEU A 20 -2.74 -25.66 -12.29
C LEU A 20 -2.39 -25.59 -13.79
N GLU A 21 -3.31 -25.95 -14.69
CA GLU A 21 -3.10 -25.87 -16.14
C GLU A 21 -3.27 -24.46 -16.71
N ASP A 22 -3.77 -23.51 -15.90
CA ASP A 22 -3.93 -22.11 -16.30
C ASP A 22 -2.60 -21.59 -16.91
N PRO A 23 -2.62 -20.95 -18.10
CA PRO A 23 -1.44 -20.40 -18.75
C PRO A 23 -0.63 -19.45 -17.87
N PHE A 24 -1.25 -18.81 -16.88
CA PHE A 24 -0.57 -18.03 -15.86
C PHE A 24 0.56 -18.83 -15.20
N PHE A 25 0.37 -20.12 -14.92
CA PHE A 25 1.38 -20.95 -14.25
C PHE A 25 2.47 -21.46 -15.18
N ARG A 26 2.36 -21.33 -16.51
CA ARG A 26 3.32 -21.88 -17.48
C ARG A 26 4.76 -21.49 -17.15
N SER A 27 5.04 -20.20 -17.04
CA SER A 27 6.39 -19.71 -16.69
C SER A 27 6.92 -20.22 -15.35
N LEU A 28 6.05 -20.54 -14.38
CA LEU A 28 6.46 -21.13 -13.10
C LEU A 28 6.76 -22.62 -13.23
N ARG A 29 5.98 -23.35 -14.04
CA ARG A 29 6.28 -24.76 -14.37
C ARG A 29 7.61 -24.86 -15.13
N ASP A 30 7.86 -23.96 -16.07
CA ASP A 30 9.07 -23.94 -16.87
C ASP A 30 10.32 -23.55 -16.06
N SER A 31 10.16 -22.73 -15.00
CA SER A 31 11.29 -22.24 -14.19
C SER A 31 11.64 -23.16 -13.01
N TYR A 32 10.71 -24.01 -12.58
CA TYR A 32 10.88 -24.85 -11.39
C TYR A 32 10.37 -26.28 -11.63
N ASP A 33 11.28 -27.23 -11.77
CA ASP A 33 10.98 -28.65 -12.04
C ASP A 33 9.98 -29.28 -11.04
N ASP A 34 10.06 -28.88 -9.76
CA ASP A 34 9.20 -29.39 -8.69
C ASP A 34 7.91 -28.54 -8.48
N PHE A 35 7.60 -27.56 -9.33
CA PHE A 35 6.48 -26.64 -9.13
C PHE A 35 5.15 -27.36 -8.98
N GLU A 36 4.84 -28.33 -9.85
CA GLU A 36 3.58 -29.05 -9.79
C GLU A 36 3.42 -29.86 -8.51
N ARG A 37 4.50 -30.54 -8.08
CA ARG A 37 4.50 -31.28 -6.81
C ARG A 37 4.34 -30.33 -5.63
N TRP A 38 5.02 -29.19 -5.66
CA TRP A 38 4.88 -28.14 -4.66
C TRP A 38 3.43 -27.63 -4.59
N PHE A 39 2.81 -27.34 -5.74
CA PHE A 39 1.44 -26.85 -5.83
C PHE A 39 0.44 -27.87 -5.29
N LYS A 40 0.56 -29.15 -5.69
CA LYS A 40 -0.28 -30.25 -5.20
C LYS A 40 -0.17 -30.41 -3.68
N ARG A 41 1.03 -30.27 -3.10
CA ARG A 41 1.22 -30.28 -1.64
C ARG A 41 0.52 -29.11 -0.95
N LYS A 42 0.60 -27.90 -1.52
CA LYS A 42 -0.11 -26.72 -0.97
C LYS A 42 -1.62 -26.83 -1.08
N SER A 43 -2.11 -27.39 -2.19
CA SER A 43 -3.51 -27.73 -2.38
C SER A 43 -3.99 -28.76 -1.33
N GLY A 44 -3.27 -29.88 -1.17
CA GLY A 44 -3.63 -30.93 -0.20
C GLY A 44 -3.55 -30.50 1.26
N ALA A 45 -2.72 -29.51 1.58
CA ALA A 45 -2.62 -28.93 2.93
C ALA A 45 -3.71 -27.87 3.23
N GLY A 46 -4.62 -27.59 2.29
CA GLY A 46 -5.68 -26.59 2.49
C GLY A 46 -5.17 -25.16 2.58
N GLU A 47 -3.99 -24.88 2.03
CA GLU A 47 -3.38 -23.55 2.11
C GLU A 47 -4.11 -22.52 1.24
N ARG A 48 -3.99 -21.25 1.64
CA ARG A 48 -4.59 -20.12 0.95
C ARG A 48 -3.53 -19.26 0.27
N THR A 49 -3.92 -18.62 -0.82
CA THR A 49 -3.09 -17.66 -1.56
C THR A 49 -3.94 -16.47 -1.99
N LEU A 50 -3.31 -15.32 -2.15
CA LEU A 50 -3.95 -14.17 -2.76
C LEU A 50 -3.80 -14.27 -4.29
N VAL A 51 -4.88 -13.98 -5.01
CA VAL A 51 -4.90 -13.89 -6.47
C VAL A 51 -5.60 -12.63 -6.95
N ALA A 52 -5.26 -12.16 -8.15
CA ALA A 52 -6.05 -11.17 -8.87
C ALA A 52 -6.48 -11.73 -10.22
N ARG A 53 -7.71 -11.41 -10.64
CA ARG A 53 -8.27 -11.82 -11.93
C ARG A 53 -8.65 -10.61 -12.76
N GLU A 54 -8.49 -10.70 -14.08
CA GLU A 54 -9.02 -9.70 -15.00
C GLU A 54 -10.54 -9.59 -14.84
N PRO A 55 -11.10 -8.36 -14.75
CA PRO A 55 -12.55 -8.16 -14.67
C PRO A 55 -13.29 -8.78 -15.87
N GLN A 56 -12.63 -8.81 -17.02
CA GLN A 56 -13.14 -9.36 -18.28
C GLN A 56 -12.46 -10.71 -18.51
N GLY A 57 -13.22 -11.80 -18.63
CA GLY A 57 -12.68 -13.14 -18.92
C GLY A 57 -12.15 -13.92 -17.72
N GLY A 58 -11.95 -13.29 -16.55
CA GLY A 58 -11.63 -14.00 -15.30
C GLY A 58 -10.24 -14.65 -15.25
N LYS A 59 -9.38 -14.33 -16.21
CA LYS A 59 -8.01 -14.84 -16.32
C LYS A 59 -7.20 -14.44 -15.09
N LEU A 60 -6.40 -15.37 -14.58
CA LEU A 60 -5.49 -15.11 -13.47
C LEU A 60 -4.35 -14.18 -13.94
N ILE A 61 -4.18 -13.05 -13.25
CA ILE A 61 -3.16 -12.04 -13.62
C ILE A 61 -2.18 -11.72 -12.50
N ALA A 62 -2.46 -12.11 -11.26
CA ALA A 62 -1.51 -11.94 -10.18
C ALA A 62 -1.68 -13.02 -9.10
N MET A 63 -0.59 -13.37 -8.43
CA MET A 63 -0.58 -14.30 -7.30
C MET A 63 0.48 -13.90 -6.27
N LEU A 64 0.08 -13.92 -5.00
CA LEU A 64 0.97 -13.76 -3.85
C LEU A 64 0.68 -14.87 -2.84
N TYR A 65 1.68 -15.73 -2.63
CA TYR A 65 1.66 -16.74 -1.58
C TYR A 65 2.68 -16.38 -0.50
N LEU A 66 2.22 -16.35 0.75
CA LEU A 66 3.04 -16.09 1.92
C LEU A 66 2.95 -17.27 2.89
N LYS A 67 4.04 -17.58 3.56
CA LYS A 67 4.06 -18.58 4.62
C LYS A 67 5.07 -18.24 5.70
N THR A 68 4.80 -18.69 6.92
CA THR A 68 5.76 -18.62 8.02
C THR A 68 6.72 -19.79 7.93
N GLU A 69 7.99 -19.53 8.20
CA GLU A 69 9.04 -20.55 8.34
C GLU A 69 9.85 -20.27 9.62
N ASP A 70 10.48 -21.31 10.15
CA ASP A 70 11.41 -21.25 11.28
C ASP A 70 12.53 -22.29 11.07
N GLY A 71 13.61 -22.20 11.85
CA GLY A 71 14.80 -23.03 11.70
C GLY A 71 15.68 -22.61 10.52
N ILE A 72 16.59 -23.47 10.08
CA ILE A 72 17.53 -23.18 8.98
C ILE A 72 16.82 -23.32 7.63
N GLU A 73 17.01 -22.38 6.72
CA GLU A 73 16.56 -22.50 5.32
C GLU A 73 17.62 -23.29 4.52
N PRO A 74 17.32 -24.52 4.07
CA PRO A 74 18.34 -25.36 3.44
C PRO A 74 18.84 -24.80 2.12
N GLY A 75 20.16 -24.79 1.94
CA GLY A 75 20.82 -24.42 0.70
C GLY A 75 20.90 -22.91 0.41
N VAL A 76 20.59 -22.06 1.40
CA VAL A 76 20.85 -20.61 1.34
C VAL A 76 22.27 -20.34 1.86
N THR A 77 23.04 -19.50 1.17
CA THR A 77 24.39 -19.09 1.58
C THR A 77 24.53 -17.58 1.43
N PRO A 78 24.88 -16.83 2.50
CA PRO A 78 25.12 -17.25 3.90
C PRO A 78 23.87 -17.84 4.57
N GLU A 79 24.03 -18.56 5.68
CA GLU A 79 22.91 -19.23 6.35
C GLU A 79 21.79 -18.25 6.71
N LEU A 80 20.55 -18.63 6.36
CA LEU A 80 19.33 -17.95 6.80
C LEU A 80 18.60 -18.83 7.81
N SER A 81 18.47 -18.35 9.06
CA SER A 81 17.87 -19.11 10.16
C SER A 81 16.90 -18.27 11.02
N GLY A 82 16.08 -18.95 11.82
CA GLY A 82 15.10 -18.36 12.74
C GLY A 82 13.74 -17.99 12.12
N PRO A 83 12.80 -17.50 12.94
CA PRO A 83 11.41 -17.27 12.53
C PRO A 83 11.31 -16.14 11.50
N ARG A 84 10.57 -16.36 10.42
CA ARG A 84 10.52 -15.47 9.26
C ARG A 84 9.25 -15.62 8.44
N LEU A 85 8.88 -14.55 7.73
CA LEU A 85 7.86 -14.62 6.68
C LEU A 85 8.55 -14.87 5.33
N LYS A 86 8.05 -15.80 4.54
CA LYS A 86 8.51 -16.03 3.17
C LYS A 86 7.46 -15.61 2.17
N ILE A 87 7.90 -14.88 1.15
CA ILE A 87 7.16 -14.73 -0.10
C ILE A 87 7.45 -15.99 -0.93
N GLY A 88 6.55 -16.96 -0.88
CA GLY A 88 6.71 -18.26 -1.55
C GLY A 88 6.36 -18.21 -3.04
N THR A 89 5.49 -17.28 -3.44
CA THR A 89 5.22 -16.98 -4.84
C THR A 89 4.88 -15.50 -4.97
N PHE A 90 5.53 -14.82 -5.91
CA PHE A 90 5.21 -13.45 -6.28
C PHE A 90 5.18 -13.39 -7.81
N LYS A 91 4.00 -13.33 -8.40
CA LYS A 91 3.85 -13.30 -9.86
C LYS A 91 2.77 -12.31 -10.27
N VAL A 92 3.08 -11.54 -11.31
CA VAL A 92 2.16 -10.64 -11.99
C VAL A 92 2.33 -10.86 -13.49
N ASP A 93 1.22 -10.94 -14.23
CA ASP A 93 1.26 -10.99 -15.68
C ASP A 93 1.66 -9.60 -16.22
N LEU A 94 2.71 -9.57 -17.04
CA LEU A 94 3.48 -8.36 -17.33
C LEU A 94 2.79 -7.44 -18.34
N ASP A 95 1.81 -7.94 -19.08
CA ASP A 95 1.31 -7.24 -20.25
C ASP A 95 0.76 -5.86 -19.89
N HIS A 96 0.09 -5.62 -18.75
CA HIS A 96 -0.44 -4.29 -18.39
C HIS A 96 -0.46 -3.88 -16.89
N HIS A 97 0.23 -4.58 -15.96
CA HIS A 97 -0.09 -4.44 -14.51
C HIS A 97 1.06 -4.15 -13.52
N THR A 98 1.97 -3.21 -13.83
CA THR A 98 3.02 -2.79 -12.87
C THR A 98 2.48 -2.26 -11.53
N SER A 99 1.25 -1.70 -11.53
CA SER A 99 0.57 -1.23 -10.32
C SER A 99 0.10 -2.38 -9.42
N LEU A 100 -0.30 -3.54 -9.97
CA LEU A 100 -0.67 -4.72 -9.19
C LEU A 100 0.53 -5.30 -8.43
N GLY A 101 1.72 -5.31 -9.04
CA GLY A 101 2.95 -5.73 -8.36
C GLY A 101 3.24 -4.87 -7.12
N LYS A 102 3.09 -3.55 -7.24
CA LYS A 102 3.18 -2.64 -6.10
C LYS A 102 2.13 -3.02 -5.03
N ARG A 103 0.89 -3.26 -5.42
CA ARG A 103 -0.18 -3.67 -4.50
C ARG A 103 0.12 -4.98 -3.76
N LEU A 104 0.61 -6.00 -4.46
CA LEU A 104 1.01 -7.28 -3.84
C LEU A 104 2.13 -7.08 -2.82
N LEU A 105 3.15 -6.27 -3.15
CA LEU A 105 4.22 -5.98 -2.20
C LEU A 105 3.70 -5.24 -0.97
N ALA A 106 2.77 -4.30 -1.14
CA ALA A 106 2.11 -3.61 -0.02
C ALA A 106 1.43 -4.62 0.93
N ILE A 107 0.72 -5.59 0.36
CA ILE A 107 0.05 -6.64 1.12
C ILE A 107 1.06 -7.53 1.83
N ALA A 108 2.13 -7.96 1.15
CA ALA A 108 3.20 -8.75 1.74
C ALA A 108 3.84 -8.04 2.95
N LEU A 109 4.19 -6.77 2.78
CA LEU A 109 4.86 -5.98 3.82
C LEU A 109 3.93 -5.64 5.00
N ARG A 110 2.64 -5.42 4.76
CA ARG A 110 1.65 -5.25 5.83
C ARG A 110 1.38 -6.55 6.60
N ARG A 111 1.32 -7.69 5.90
CA ARG A 111 1.22 -9.01 6.53
C ARG A 111 2.49 -9.35 7.33
N PHE A 112 3.66 -8.92 6.85
CA PHE A 112 4.92 -9.00 7.60
C PHE A 112 4.93 -8.15 8.86
N ALA A 113 4.43 -6.92 8.80
CA ALA A 113 4.28 -6.12 10.00
C ALA A 113 3.36 -6.83 11.01
N LYS A 114 2.18 -7.28 10.58
CA LYS A 114 1.21 -7.99 11.44
C LYS A 114 1.70 -9.31 12.01
N SER A 115 2.59 -10.02 11.32
CA SER A 115 3.07 -11.32 11.81
C SER A 115 3.96 -11.21 13.04
N GLY A 116 4.47 -10.01 13.36
CA GLY A 116 5.44 -9.83 14.45
C GLY A 116 6.82 -10.44 14.17
N LEU A 117 7.02 -11.04 13.00
CA LEU A 117 8.25 -11.74 12.66
C LEU A 117 9.40 -10.72 12.45
N PRO A 118 10.66 -11.12 12.70
CA PRO A 118 11.81 -10.22 12.61
C PRO A 118 12.23 -9.93 11.17
N ARG A 119 11.90 -10.81 10.22
CA ARG A 119 12.34 -10.72 8.82
C ARG A 119 11.31 -11.29 7.84
N ILE A 120 11.27 -10.72 6.64
CA ILE A 120 10.60 -11.25 5.45
C ILE A 120 11.62 -11.46 4.36
N TYR A 121 11.50 -12.54 3.58
CA TYR A 121 12.41 -12.78 2.47
C TYR A 121 11.72 -13.40 1.25
N VAL A 122 12.41 -13.36 0.12
CA VAL A 122 12.00 -13.95 -1.16
C VAL A 122 13.22 -14.53 -1.87
N THR A 123 13.01 -15.62 -2.62
CA THR A 123 14.00 -16.13 -3.58
C THR A 123 13.50 -15.86 -5.00
N MET A 124 14.41 -15.50 -5.90
CA MET A 124 14.07 -15.30 -7.31
C MET A 124 15.27 -15.57 -8.21
N HIS A 125 15.03 -16.14 -9.39
CA HIS A 125 16.03 -16.23 -10.44
C HIS A 125 16.51 -14.84 -10.89
N ASP A 126 17.79 -14.72 -11.18
CA ASP A 126 18.34 -13.54 -11.85
C ASP A 126 18.09 -13.64 -13.36
N ASN A 127 17.01 -13.00 -13.84
CA ASN A 127 16.71 -12.91 -15.26
C ASN A 127 15.96 -11.60 -15.59
N ASP A 128 15.76 -11.34 -16.87
CA ASP A 128 15.12 -10.09 -17.32
C ASP A 128 13.69 -9.91 -16.78
N GLY A 129 12.97 -11.01 -16.57
CA GLY A 129 11.62 -11.01 -15.99
C GLY A 129 11.58 -10.54 -14.53
N THR A 130 12.66 -10.71 -13.76
CA THR A 130 12.72 -10.34 -12.34
C THR A 130 13.32 -8.96 -12.09
N ARG A 131 13.86 -8.28 -13.11
CA ARG A 131 14.46 -6.94 -13.01
C ARG A 131 13.52 -5.89 -12.41
N GLY A 132 12.23 -5.95 -12.74
CA GLY A 132 11.20 -5.07 -12.17
C GLY A 132 10.99 -5.30 -10.68
N LEU A 133 10.84 -6.57 -10.28
CA LEU A 133 10.70 -6.99 -8.89
C LEU A 133 11.92 -6.61 -8.06
N ARG A 134 13.13 -6.85 -8.57
CA ARG A 134 14.39 -6.46 -7.93
C ARG A 134 14.46 -4.98 -7.57
N ARG A 135 14.12 -4.10 -8.52
CA ARG A 135 14.04 -2.65 -8.26
C ARG A 135 13.03 -2.31 -7.17
N LEU A 136 11.87 -2.95 -7.21
CA LEU A 136 10.81 -2.76 -6.24
C LEU A 136 11.25 -3.23 -4.84
N LEU A 137 11.81 -4.43 -4.71
CA LEU A 137 12.34 -4.96 -3.46
C LEU A 137 13.40 -4.02 -2.86
N LYS A 138 14.38 -3.59 -3.68
CA LYS A 138 15.42 -2.66 -3.25
C LYS A 138 14.84 -1.32 -2.77
N GLN A 139 13.88 -0.75 -3.50
CA GLN A 139 13.20 0.49 -3.12
C GLN A 139 12.55 0.36 -1.74
N TYR A 140 11.90 -0.77 -1.46
CA TYR A 140 11.21 -1.01 -0.19
C TYR A 140 12.09 -1.66 0.89
N GLY A 141 13.42 -1.51 0.80
CA GLY A 141 14.34 -1.86 1.88
C GLY A 141 14.73 -3.34 1.98
N PHE A 142 14.48 -4.13 0.94
CA PHE A 142 15.10 -5.45 0.84
C PHE A 142 16.56 -5.33 0.42
N ASN A 143 17.42 -6.15 1.02
CA ASN A 143 18.82 -6.28 0.66
C ASN A 143 19.07 -7.68 0.10
N HIS A 144 19.95 -7.77 -0.89
CA HIS A 144 20.49 -9.05 -1.33
C HIS A 144 21.40 -9.61 -0.25
N ILE A 145 21.05 -10.77 0.31
CA ILE A 145 21.78 -11.38 1.41
C ILE A 145 22.58 -12.60 1.00
N GLY A 146 22.27 -13.24 -0.14
CA GLY A 146 22.90 -14.50 -0.53
C GLY A 146 22.23 -15.19 -1.70
N MET A 147 22.62 -16.44 -1.93
CA MET A 147 22.13 -17.27 -3.03
C MET A 147 21.50 -18.57 -2.53
N LYS A 148 20.54 -19.10 -3.28
CA LYS A 148 19.94 -20.42 -3.07
C LYS A 148 19.78 -21.15 -4.41
N ARG A 149 20.61 -22.16 -4.67
CA ARG A 149 20.53 -22.98 -5.90
C ARG A 149 20.41 -22.15 -7.20
N GLY A 150 21.21 -21.07 -7.31
CA GLY A 150 21.20 -20.17 -8.47
C GLY A 150 20.14 -19.05 -8.42
N GLU A 151 19.29 -19.02 -7.40
CA GLU A 151 18.39 -17.90 -7.10
C GLU A 151 19.05 -16.90 -6.15
N GLU A 152 18.74 -15.63 -6.32
CA GLU A 152 19.07 -14.61 -5.34
C GLU A 152 18.12 -14.64 -4.16
N VAL A 153 18.66 -14.35 -2.97
CA VAL A 153 17.90 -14.26 -1.73
C VAL A 153 17.86 -12.81 -1.27
N TRP A 154 16.65 -12.25 -1.21
CA TRP A 154 16.41 -10.88 -0.79
C TRP A 154 15.64 -10.84 0.52
N GLU A 155 16.15 -10.09 1.49
CA GLU A 155 15.57 -10.01 2.84
C GLU A 155 15.30 -8.56 3.24
N LYS A 156 14.16 -8.34 3.89
CA LYS A 156 13.87 -7.13 4.67
C LYS A 156 13.68 -7.49 6.13
N THR A 157 14.33 -6.77 7.01
CA THR A 157 14.16 -6.90 8.46
C THR A 157 13.15 -5.89 8.98
N ARG A 158 12.52 -6.21 10.11
CA ARG A 158 11.77 -5.24 10.90
C ARG A 158 12.74 -4.16 11.37
N PRO A 159 12.40 -2.86 11.25
CA PRO A 159 13.22 -1.80 11.81
C PRO A 159 13.44 -2.02 13.32
N SER A 160 14.68 -1.88 13.78
CA SER A 160 15.05 -1.92 15.20
C SER A 160 15.54 -0.55 15.72
N ARG A 161 15.55 0.44 14.84
CA ARG A 161 15.99 1.81 15.08
C ARG A 161 15.26 2.74 14.12
N GLU A 162 15.50 4.03 14.29
CA GLU A 162 15.06 5.07 13.36
C GLU A 162 15.49 4.74 11.92
N GLU A 163 14.52 4.78 11.00
CA GLU A 163 14.72 4.65 9.55
C GLU A 163 14.04 5.86 8.91
N ASN A 164 14.86 6.73 8.33
CA ASN A 164 14.46 8.04 7.82
C ASN A 164 13.93 7.99 6.39
N ASP A 165 14.22 6.92 5.64
CA ASP A 165 13.65 6.71 4.32
C ASP A 165 12.26 6.06 4.45
N PRO A 166 11.17 6.77 4.09
CA PRO A 166 9.81 6.23 4.20
C PRO A 166 9.58 4.94 3.41
N TYR A 167 10.29 4.73 2.29
CA TYR A 167 10.15 3.50 1.49
C TYR A 167 10.78 2.31 2.20
N ARG A 168 11.94 2.52 2.82
CA ARG A 168 12.64 1.49 3.61
C ARG A 168 11.91 1.19 4.91
N SER A 169 11.32 2.19 5.57
CA SER A 169 10.54 1.98 6.79
C SER A 169 9.14 1.42 6.54
N PHE A 170 8.58 1.53 5.32
CA PHE A 170 7.25 1.02 5.01
C PHE A 170 7.02 -0.45 5.43
N PRO A 171 5.88 -0.80 6.06
CA PRO A 171 4.75 0.05 6.43
C PRO A 171 4.87 0.64 7.84
N PHE A 172 6.02 0.46 8.50
CA PHE A 172 6.23 0.80 9.89
C PHE A 172 6.25 2.31 10.14
N LEU A 173 5.76 2.71 11.30
CA LEU A 173 5.94 4.04 11.89
C LEU A 173 7.06 3.94 12.92
N THR A 174 8.27 4.24 12.50
CA THR A 174 9.48 4.22 13.35
C THR A 174 9.55 5.48 14.23
N SER A 175 9.97 5.33 15.48
CA SER A 175 10.30 6.45 16.38
C SER A 175 11.23 7.44 15.69
N THR A 176 10.67 8.59 15.38
CA THR A 176 11.29 9.65 14.60
C THR A 176 10.79 10.99 15.14
N ASN A 177 11.58 12.06 15.04
CA ASN A 177 11.17 13.41 15.46
C ASN A 177 10.23 14.08 14.42
N GLN A 178 9.41 13.28 13.75
CA GLN A 178 8.58 13.69 12.62
C GLN A 178 7.34 14.42 13.10
N LYS A 179 6.88 15.37 12.30
CA LYS A 179 5.64 16.08 12.60
C LYS A 179 4.45 15.22 12.19
N HIS A 180 3.30 15.56 12.77
CA HIS A 180 2.05 14.87 12.50
C HIS A 180 1.03 15.85 11.96
N TYR A 181 0.25 15.39 10.99
CA TYR A 181 -0.75 16.21 10.33
C TYR A 181 -2.05 15.46 10.14
N VAL A 182 -3.15 16.20 10.11
CA VAL A 182 -4.44 15.73 9.60
C VAL A 182 -4.66 16.35 8.22
N LEU A 183 -4.71 15.53 7.18
CA LEU A 183 -4.94 15.99 5.80
C LEU A 183 -6.39 15.68 5.38
N ALA A 184 -7.14 16.72 5.03
CA ALA A 184 -8.50 16.58 4.55
C ALA A 184 -8.53 16.19 3.07
N ILE A 185 -9.28 15.14 2.75
CA ILE A 185 -9.54 14.68 1.39
C ILE A 185 -11.05 14.61 1.16
N ARG A 186 -11.51 15.15 0.02
CA ARG A 186 -12.94 15.08 -0.35
C ARG A 186 -13.35 13.63 -0.63
N PRO A 187 -14.59 13.22 -0.31
CA PRO A 187 -15.11 11.86 -0.49
C PRO A 187 -14.79 11.22 -1.85
N GLU A 188 -15.01 11.93 -2.94
CA GLU A 188 -14.82 11.44 -4.30
C GLU A 188 -13.35 11.17 -4.64
N TYR A 189 -12.42 11.90 -4.03
CA TYR A 189 -10.98 11.65 -4.19
C TYR A 189 -10.52 10.54 -3.25
N HIS A 190 -11.05 10.50 -2.03
CA HIS A 190 -10.76 9.44 -1.07
C HIS A 190 -11.17 8.06 -1.61
N GLN A 191 -12.38 7.94 -2.14
CA GLN A 191 -12.92 6.70 -2.72
C GLN A 191 -12.08 6.20 -3.92
N ARG A 192 -11.56 7.11 -4.74
CA ARG A 192 -10.63 6.79 -5.85
C ARG A 192 -9.23 6.42 -5.34
N MET A 193 -8.79 7.02 -4.24
CA MET A 193 -7.42 6.86 -3.73
C MET A 193 -7.16 5.51 -3.07
N PHE A 194 -8.12 5.03 -2.27
CA PHE A 194 -7.91 3.92 -1.34
C PHE A 194 -8.76 2.70 -1.70
N VAL A 195 -8.15 1.52 -1.59
CA VAL A 195 -8.82 0.23 -1.84
C VAL A 195 -9.78 -0.13 -0.69
N GLU A 196 -9.49 0.32 0.53
CA GLU A 196 -10.34 0.03 1.69
C GLU A 196 -11.62 0.87 1.65
N ARG A 197 -12.76 0.19 1.65
CA ARG A 197 -14.09 0.82 1.63
C ARG A 197 -14.58 1.11 3.04
N LEU A 198 -15.10 2.31 3.23
CA LEU A 198 -15.83 2.65 4.46
C LEU A 198 -17.11 1.81 4.56
N ARG A 199 -17.67 1.67 5.76
CA ARG A 199 -18.89 0.89 5.99
C ARG A 199 -20.05 1.29 5.08
N THR A 200 -20.17 2.58 4.78
CA THR A 200 -21.20 3.17 3.90
C THR A 200 -20.93 2.97 2.41
N GLU A 201 -19.75 2.48 2.06
CA GLU A 201 -19.25 2.39 0.68
C GLU A 201 -18.94 0.93 0.28
N LYS A 202 -19.33 -0.05 1.10
CA LYS A 202 -19.03 -1.48 0.87
C LYS A 202 -19.54 -2.01 -0.47
N SER A 203 -20.62 -1.44 -0.99
CA SER A 203 -21.20 -1.82 -2.28
C SER A 203 -20.55 -1.12 -3.48
N ILE A 204 -19.60 -0.21 -3.24
CA ILE A 204 -18.93 0.53 -4.30
C ILE A 204 -17.73 -0.30 -4.79
N PRO A 205 -17.69 -0.65 -6.08
CA PRO A 205 -16.61 -1.47 -6.63
C PRO A 205 -15.26 -0.76 -6.54
N ILE A 206 -14.19 -1.54 -6.50
CA ILE A 206 -12.82 -1.02 -6.57
C ILE A 206 -12.37 -1.13 -8.02
N GLU A 207 -12.17 0.00 -8.65
CA GLU A 207 -11.69 0.07 -10.03
C GLU A 207 -10.20 -0.29 -10.10
N ASP A 208 -9.82 -1.05 -11.13
CA ASP A 208 -8.44 -1.42 -11.39
C ASP A 208 -7.65 -0.25 -12.00
N GLU A 209 -7.44 0.79 -11.18
CA GLU A 209 -6.68 1.97 -11.57
C GLU A 209 -5.27 1.97 -10.95
N ILE A 210 -4.33 2.62 -11.63
CA ILE A 210 -2.95 2.79 -11.14
C ILE A 210 -2.96 3.48 -9.76
N CYS A 211 -3.67 4.61 -9.63
CA CYS A 211 -3.67 5.39 -8.38
C CYS A 211 -4.25 4.61 -7.19
N THR A 212 -5.23 3.73 -7.44
CA THR A 212 -5.81 2.80 -6.46
C THR A 212 -4.79 1.75 -6.01
N ASN A 213 -4.10 1.13 -6.97
CA ASN A 213 -3.21 -0.01 -6.73
C ASN A 213 -1.80 0.36 -6.24
N THR A 214 -1.33 1.59 -6.45
CA THR A 214 0.00 2.00 -5.97
C THR A 214 0.03 2.29 -4.47
N LEU A 215 1.15 1.98 -3.79
CA LEU A 215 1.38 2.41 -2.41
C LEU A 215 1.49 3.92 -2.30
N GLU A 216 2.15 4.52 -3.29
CA GLU A 216 2.28 5.97 -3.43
C GLU A 216 0.93 6.57 -3.80
N LYS A 217 0.52 7.58 -3.03
CA LYS A 217 -0.67 8.39 -3.23
C LYS A 217 -0.25 9.83 -3.46
N LEU A 218 -0.76 10.44 -4.53
CA LEU A 218 -0.49 11.83 -4.86
C LEU A 218 -1.77 12.65 -4.74
N TYR A 219 -1.69 13.77 -4.01
CA TYR A 219 -2.81 14.67 -3.78
C TYR A 219 -2.39 16.12 -3.97
N LEU A 220 -3.17 16.92 -4.72
CA LEU A 220 -2.97 18.36 -4.81
C LEU A 220 -3.78 19.06 -3.72
N SER A 221 -3.10 19.90 -2.93
CA SER A 221 -3.67 20.66 -1.84
C SER A 221 -3.49 22.15 -2.04
N GLY A 222 -4.49 22.91 -1.60
CA GLY A 222 -4.45 24.37 -1.49
C GLY A 222 -4.12 24.84 -0.08
N ALA A 223 -3.86 23.93 0.85
CA ALA A 223 -3.56 24.27 2.24
C ALA A 223 -2.14 24.83 2.36
N LEU A 224 -2.00 26.03 2.91
CA LEU A 224 -0.69 26.65 3.14
C LEU A 224 0.23 25.76 3.98
N ASN A 225 -0.33 25.07 4.98
CA ASN A 225 0.43 24.16 5.83
C ASN A 225 1.06 22.97 5.09
N ALA A 226 0.55 22.61 3.90
CA ALA A 226 1.15 21.58 3.09
C ALA A 226 2.57 21.96 2.60
N SER A 227 2.91 23.25 2.59
CA SER A 227 4.27 23.73 2.29
C SER A 227 5.31 23.36 3.35
N PHE A 228 4.87 23.04 4.57
CA PHE A 228 5.77 22.69 5.69
C PHE A 228 5.96 21.19 5.88
N LEU A 229 5.25 20.37 5.11
CA LEU A 229 5.38 18.92 5.13
C LEU A 229 6.75 18.51 4.60
N MET A 230 7.43 17.63 5.32
CA MET A 230 8.74 17.10 4.98
C MET A 230 8.66 15.57 4.81
N PRO A 231 9.58 14.96 4.03
CA PRO A 231 9.69 13.50 3.98
C PRO A 231 9.85 12.91 5.38
N GLY A 232 9.04 11.88 5.68
CA GLY A 232 8.95 11.25 7.00
C GLY A 232 7.78 11.73 7.86
N ASP A 233 7.20 12.91 7.60
CA ASP A 233 6.03 13.41 8.33
C ASP A 233 4.85 12.44 8.20
N ARG A 234 4.09 12.28 9.29
CA ARG A 234 2.97 11.34 9.34
C ARG A 234 1.65 12.07 9.13
N ILE A 235 0.80 11.49 8.27
CA ILE A 235 -0.50 12.06 7.91
C ILE A 235 -1.61 11.10 8.32
N ALA A 236 -2.55 11.59 9.12
CA ALA A 236 -3.86 10.98 9.32
C ALA A 236 -4.83 11.50 8.24
N ILE A 237 -5.36 10.59 7.42
CA ILE A 237 -6.21 10.94 6.28
C ILE A 237 -7.65 11.16 6.75
N TYR A 238 -8.09 12.41 6.75
CA TYR A 238 -9.44 12.85 7.10
C TYR A 238 -10.32 12.95 5.86
N ARG A 239 -11.21 11.97 5.66
CA ARG A 239 -12.24 12.08 4.63
C ARG A 239 -13.32 13.05 5.11
N THR A 240 -13.57 14.12 4.37
CA THR A 240 -14.61 15.11 4.72
C THR A 240 -16.02 14.56 4.50
N SER A 241 -17.04 15.29 4.93
CA SER A 241 -18.42 14.90 4.70
C SER A 241 -18.79 14.94 3.22
N PRO A 242 -19.64 14.01 2.76
CA PRO A 242 -20.41 14.19 1.53
C PRO A 242 -21.23 15.48 1.57
N ARG A 243 -21.46 16.08 0.39
CA ARG A 243 -22.31 17.27 0.26
C ARG A 243 -23.70 17.00 0.84
N GLY A 244 -24.24 17.96 1.59
CA GLY A 244 -25.55 17.85 2.22
C GLY A 244 -25.60 17.00 3.48
N SER A 245 -24.47 16.51 4.01
CA SER A 245 -24.43 15.73 5.25
C SER A 245 -23.66 16.44 6.36
N SER A 246 -24.04 16.16 7.61
CA SER A 246 -23.35 16.71 8.78
C SER A 246 -21.96 16.12 8.95
N ALA A 247 -20.94 16.98 8.90
CA ALA A 247 -19.55 16.60 9.10
C ALA A 247 -19.28 15.95 10.45
N GLU A 248 -20.10 16.25 11.47
CA GLU A 248 -19.97 15.70 12.81
C GLU A 248 -20.04 14.16 12.82
N PHE A 249 -20.86 13.58 11.94
CA PHE A 249 -21.11 12.13 11.91
C PHE A 249 -20.58 11.43 10.67
N THR A 250 -20.30 12.16 9.58
CA THR A 250 -19.93 11.55 8.28
C THR A 250 -18.49 11.78 7.87
N SER A 251 -17.77 12.72 8.51
CA SER A 251 -16.33 12.86 8.30
C SER A 251 -15.56 11.91 9.22
N VAL A 252 -14.50 11.28 8.72
CA VAL A 252 -13.75 10.24 9.44
C VAL A 252 -12.25 10.34 9.19
N ILE A 253 -11.43 9.90 10.15
CA ILE A 253 -10.06 9.47 9.84
C ILE A 253 -10.11 8.02 9.33
N SER A 254 -9.49 7.78 8.19
CA SER A 254 -9.56 6.48 7.49
C SER A 254 -8.26 5.68 7.54
N SER A 255 -7.13 6.39 7.42
CA SER A 255 -5.86 5.78 7.06
C SER A 255 -4.69 6.60 7.58
N ILE A 256 -3.54 5.95 7.70
CA ILE A 256 -2.27 6.59 8.01
C ILE A 256 -1.34 6.52 6.80
N CYS A 257 -0.67 7.64 6.51
CA CYS A 257 0.32 7.77 5.47
C CYS A 257 1.60 8.43 6.00
N THR A 258 2.70 8.25 5.27
CA THR A 258 3.98 8.93 5.50
C THR A 258 4.35 9.73 4.27
N VAL A 259 4.69 11.00 4.44
CA VAL A 259 5.11 11.88 3.34
C VAL A 259 6.42 11.37 2.76
N THR A 260 6.51 11.31 1.44
CA THR A 260 7.75 11.00 0.72
C THR A 260 8.35 12.21 0.02
N GLU A 261 7.51 13.12 -0.43
CA GLU A 261 7.92 14.31 -1.16
C GLU A 261 6.78 15.33 -1.20
N VAL A 262 7.11 16.62 -1.17
CA VAL A 262 6.18 17.69 -1.54
C VAL A 262 6.79 18.51 -2.66
N ARG A 263 6.04 18.68 -3.75
CA ARG A 263 6.42 19.56 -4.87
C ARG A 263 5.44 20.69 -5.02
N ASN A 264 5.96 21.85 -5.41
CA ASN A 264 5.12 22.96 -5.80
C ASN A 264 4.79 22.86 -7.30
N ILE A 265 3.54 23.04 -7.71
CA ILE A 265 3.12 23.03 -9.12
C ILE A 265 3.84 24.10 -9.97
N HIS A 266 4.37 25.14 -9.34
CA HIS A 266 5.16 26.19 -9.98
C HIS A 266 6.62 25.77 -10.24
N SER A 267 7.09 24.64 -9.70
CA SER A 267 8.44 24.13 -9.98
C SER A 267 8.56 23.46 -11.35
N PHE A 268 7.44 23.10 -11.98
CA PHE A 268 7.41 22.52 -13.33
C PHE A 268 7.48 23.62 -14.37
N ARG A 269 8.36 23.46 -15.36
CA ARG A 269 8.57 24.43 -16.44
C ARG A 269 7.43 24.43 -17.44
N THR A 270 6.90 23.24 -17.74
CA THR A 270 5.81 23.06 -18.70
C THR A 270 4.69 22.19 -18.15
N LYS A 271 3.54 22.25 -18.82
CA LYS A 271 2.39 21.41 -18.51
C LYS A 271 2.72 19.93 -18.72
N GLU A 272 3.49 19.62 -19.75
CA GLU A 272 3.91 18.25 -20.11
C GLU A 272 4.75 17.65 -18.99
N GLU A 273 5.66 18.44 -18.40
CA GLU A 273 6.46 18.02 -17.24
C GLU A 273 5.58 17.68 -16.03
N PHE A 274 4.62 18.56 -15.72
CA PHE A 274 3.66 18.33 -14.63
C PHE A 274 2.81 17.07 -14.87
N PHE A 275 2.25 16.92 -16.07
CA PHE A 275 1.44 15.76 -16.44
C PHE A 275 2.27 14.47 -16.40
N SER A 276 3.50 14.49 -16.90
CA SER A 276 4.41 13.33 -16.85
C SER A 276 4.68 12.88 -15.40
N PHE A 277 4.82 13.83 -14.48
CA PHE A 277 5.05 13.53 -13.06
C PHE A 277 3.84 12.92 -12.35
N ILE A 278 2.62 13.41 -12.65
CA ILE A 278 1.43 13.17 -11.82
C ILE A 278 0.39 12.23 -12.44
N LYS A 279 0.33 12.15 -13.77
CA LYS A 279 -0.70 11.40 -14.50
C LYS A 279 -0.61 9.91 -14.17
N GLY A 280 -1.76 9.29 -13.93
CA GLY A 280 -1.88 7.89 -13.51
C GLY A 280 -1.48 7.61 -12.05
N ARG A 281 -0.73 8.50 -11.40
CA ARG A 281 -0.28 8.34 -10.00
C ARG A 281 -1.15 9.10 -9.00
N SER A 282 -1.86 10.12 -9.46
CA SER A 282 -2.81 10.88 -8.65
C SER A 282 -4.25 10.42 -8.87
N VAL A 283 -5.13 10.86 -7.97
CA VAL A 283 -6.56 10.54 -7.96
C VAL A 283 -7.41 11.41 -8.89
N PHE A 284 -6.78 12.33 -9.62
CA PHE A 284 -7.46 13.33 -10.42
C PHE A 284 -7.55 12.89 -11.87
N THR A 285 -8.67 13.20 -12.52
CA THR A 285 -8.81 12.97 -13.96
C THR A 285 -7.92 13.93 -14.75
N ASN A 286 -7.71 13.64 -16.04
CA ASN A 286 -6.93 14.53 -16.91
C ASN A 286 -7.56 15.94 -16.97
N GLU A 287 -8.88 16.03 -16.97
CA GLU A 287 -9.63 17.29 -17.00
C GLU A 287 -9.47 18.06 -15.68
N GLU A 288 -9.46 17.36 -14.54
CA GLU A 288 -9.17 17.98 -13.24
C GLU A 288 -7.73 18.52 -13.19
N LEU A 289 -6.76 17.71 -13.63
CA LEU A 289 -5.34 18.11 -13.71
C LEU A 289 -5.13 19.30 -14.64
N GLU A 290 -5.83 19.34 -15.78
CA GLU A 290 -5.85 20.47 -16.71
C GLU A 290 -6.29 21.76 -16.00
N GLN A 291 -7.41 21.70 -15.29
CA GLN A 291 -7.93 22.84 -14.55
C GLN A 291 -6.99 23.28 -13.43
N PHE A 292 -6.36 22.33 -12.73
CA PHE A 292 -5.43 22.64 -11.65
C PHE A 292 -4.15 23.28 -12.17
N TRP A 293 -3.65 22.81 -13.32
CA TRP A 293 -2.52 23.43 -14.00
C TRP A 293 -2.85 24.86 -14.43
N ASN A 294 -4.00 25.08 -15.08
CA ASN A 294 -4.36 26.40 -15.59
C ASN A 294 -4.65 27.41 -14.48
N ARG A 295 -5.30 26.97 -13.39
CA ARG A 295 -5.69 27.86 -12.28
C ARG A 295 -4.65 27.99 -11.18
N LYS A 296 -3.75 27.01 -11.04
CA LYS A 296 -2.72 26.93 -9.98
C LYS A 296 -3.25 27.05 -8.54
N ARG A 297 -4.56 26.82 -8.33
CA ARG A 297 -5.23 27.00 -7.02
C ARG A 297 -4.76 26.00 -5.95
N TYR A 298 -4.24 24.85 -6.37
CA TYR A 298 -3.76 23.79 -5.48
C TYR A 298 -2.26 23.60 -5.73
N PRO A 299 -1.40 24.49 -5.18
CA PRO A 299 0.00 24.50 -5.56
C PRO A 299 0.82 23.36 -4.98
N TYR A 300 0.36 22.68 -3.92
CA TYR A 300 1.16 21.67 -3.22
C TYR A 300 0.76 20.27 -3.66
N ILE A 301 1.67 19.57 -4.34
CA ILE A 301 1.53 18.15 -4.67
C ILE A 301 2.20 17.36 -3.55
N ILE A 302 1.37 16.68 -2.75
CA ILE A 302 1.81 15.86 -1.62
C ILE A 302 1.92 14.42 -2.11
N CYS A 303 3.14 13.88 -2.13
CA CYS A 303 3.42 12.47 -2.35
C CYS A 303 3.53 11.78 -0.99
N MET A 304 2.78 10.69 -0.82
CA MET A 304 2.77 9.94 0.44
C MET A 304 2.68 8.44 0.20
N LEU A 305 3.28 7.65 1.08
CA LEU A 305 3.07 6.21 1.14
C LEU A 305 1.85 5.91 1.99
N TYR A 306 0.96 5.08 1.49
CA TYR A 306 -0.18 4.61 2.24
C TYR A 306 0.23 3.47 3.19
N ASN A 307 0.66 3.79 4.41
CA ASN A 307 1.16 2.81 5.40
C ASN A 307 0.11 1.73 5.68
N PHE A 308 -1.04 2.11 6.25
CA PHE A 308 -2.10 1.18 6.59
C PHE A 308 -3.47 1.85 6.78
N PRO A 309 -4.57 1.12 6.50
CA PRO A 309 -5.92 1.51 6.92
C PRO A 309 -6.08 1.40 8.44
N LEU A 310 -6.96 2.22 9.01
CA LEU A 310 -7.44 2.02 10.37
C LEU A 310 -8.56 0.96 10.37
N LYS A 311 -8.65 0.14 11.44
CA LYS A 311 -9.72 -0.88 11.57
C LYS A 311 -11.05 -0.21 11.91
N ARG A 312 -10.99 0.83 12.72
CA ARG A 312 -12.10 1.71 13.05
C ARG A 312 -11.86 3.10 12.46
N HIS A 313 -12.93 3.74 12.00
CA HIS A 313 -12.85 5.07 11.39
C HIS A 313 -13.46 6.10 12.34
N PRO A 314 -12.67 6.73 13.24
CA PRO A 314 -13.22 7.68 14.19
C PRO A 314 -13.86 8.87 13.47
N ILE A 315 -15.13 9.11 13.77
CA ILE A 315 -15.90 10.23 13.21
C ILE A 315 -15.48 11.55 13.86
N ARG A 316 -15.75 12.66 13.18
CA ARG A 316 -15.44 14.01 13.68
C ARG A 316 -15.94 14.25 15.10
N LYS A 317 -17.15 13.81 15.45
CA LYS A 317 -17.70 13.91 16.81
C LYS A 317 -16.75 13.30 17.84
N THR A 318 -16.34 12.06 17.63
CA THR A 318 -15.39 11.36 18.50
C THR A 318 -14.06 12.09 18.57
N LEU A 319 -13.53 12.59 17.45
CA LEU A 319 -12.28 13.37 17.47
C LEU A 319 -12.36 14.65 18.31
N ILE A 320 -13.54 15.28 18.36
CA ILE A 320 -13.79 16.48 19.18
C ILE A 320 -13.91 16.09 20.66
N GLU A 321 -14.74 15.10 20.97
CA GLU A 321 -14.98 14.62 22.34
C GLU A 321 -13.69 14.11 23.00
N GLU A 322 -12.79 13.54 22.20
CA GLU A 322 -11.51 12.99 22.61
C GLU A 322 -10.35 14.02 22.58
N GLY A 323 -10.65 15.30 22.32
CA GLY A 323 -9.66 16.38 22.34
C GLY A 323 -8.59 16.29 21.25
N VAL A 324 -8.82 15.49 20.20
CA VAL A 324 -7.93 15.38 19.04
C VAL A 324 -8.00 16.65 18.20
N ILE A 325 -9.20 17.21 18.03
CA ILE A 325 -9.46 18.43 17.26
C ILE A 325 -10.43 19.34 18.02
N ASN A 326 -10.36 20.65 17.79
CA ASN A 326 -11.38 21.56 18.31
C ASN A 326 -12.62 21.57 17.41
N ARG A 327 -13.80 21.77 18.01
CA ARG A 327 -15.09 21.80 17.28
C ARG A 327 -15.11 22.85 16.16
N SER A 328 -14.53 24.02 16.41
CA SER A 328 -14.41 25.14 15.45
C SER A 328 -13.32 24.95 14.39
N THR A 329 -12.40 23.99 14.54
CA THR A 329 -11.31 23.79 13.60
C THR A 329 -11.81 23.25 12.27
N ARG A 330 -11.65 24.02 11.20
CA ARG A 330 -11.81 23.53 9.84
C ARG A 330 -10.55 22.76 9.44
N LEU A 331 -10.65 21.45 9.36
CA LEU A 331 -9.52 20.61 8.96
C LEU A 331 -9.25 20.74 7.47
N VAL A 332 -8.04 21.16 7.10
CA VAL A 332 -7.56 21.10 5.71
C VAL A 332 -6.22 20.39 5.64
N CYS A 333 -5.21 20.91 6.32
CA CYS A 333 -3.92 20.26 6.54
C CYS A 333 -3.41 20.80 7.87
N GLU A 334 -3.84 20.19 8.97
CA GLU A 334 -3.62 20.74 10.30
C GLU A 334 -2.48 20.02 11.00
N PRO A 335 -1.43 20.73 11.46
CA PRO A 335 -0.43 20.14 12.32
C PRO A 335 -1.06 19.73 13.65
N ILE A 336 -0.67 18.56 14.15
CA ILE A 336 -1.05 18.03 15.45
C ILE A 336 0.19 17.50 16.18
N ASP A 337 0.12 17.47 17.50
CA ASP A 337 1.20 16.88 18.31
C ASP A 337 1.13 15.34 18.32
N GLY A 338 2.20 14.72 18.84
CA GLY A 338 2.30 13.26 18.94
C GLY A 338 1.24 12.63 19.84
N LYS A 339 0.77 13.35 20.87
CA LYS A 339 -0.28 12.86 21.78
C LYS A 339 -1.61 12.71 21.04
N ARG A 340 -2.00 13.73 20.25
CA ARG A 340 -3.20 13.71 19.41
C ARG A 340 -3.09 12.66 18.31
N PHE A 341 -1.92 12.52 17.68
CA PHE A 341 -1.70 11.48 16.68
C PHE A 341 -1.80 10.07 17.28
N GLY A 342 -1.19 9.83 18.44
CA GLY A 342 -1.34 8.57 19.19
C GLY A 342 -2.79 8.28 19.58
N ARG A 343 -3.56 9.32 19.96
CA ARG A 343 -5.00 9.16 20.21
C ARG A 343 -5.77 8.76 18.95
N ILE A 344 -5.42 9.29 17.77
CA ILE A 344 -5.99 8.84 16.48
C ILE A 344 -5.70 7.36 16.25
N LEU A 345 -4.46 6.91 16.44
CA LEU A 345 -4.10 5.49 16.29
C LEU A 345 -4.91 4.60 17.22
N THR A 346 -5.07 5.01 18.48
CA THR A 346 -5.86 4.29 19.49
C THR A 346 -7.34 4.20 19.09
N LEU A 347 -7.97 5.34 18.77
CA LEU A 347 -9.38 5.41 18.37
C LEU A 347 -9.65 4.67 17.05
N GLY A 348 -8.65 4.61 16.18
CA GLY A 348 -8.68 3.90 14.91
C GLY A 348 -8.40 2.40 15.02
N GLU A 349 -8.09 1.89 16.23
CA GLU A 349 -7.68 0.50 16.46
C GLU A 349 -6.53 0.10 15.51
N ALA A 350 -5.55 1.00 15.37
CA ALA A 350 -4.34 0.72 14.61
C ALA A 350 -3.63 -0.51 15.20
N ASP A 351 -3.10 -1.36 14.31
CA ASP A 351 -2.36 -2.53 14.74
C ASP A 351 -1.00 -2.09 15.30
N GLU A 352 -0.74 -2.39 16.58
CA GLU A 352 0.51 -2.00 17.26
C GLU A 352 1.75 -2.50 16.52
N SER A 353 1.62 -3.62 15.78
CA SER A 353 2.69 -4.20 14.98
C SER A 353 3.24 -3.30 13.87
N TYR A 354 2.52 -2.22 13.51
CA TYR A 354 2.99 -1.19 12.60
C TYR A 354 3.80 -0.09 13.30
N VAL A 355 3.73 0.05 14.60
CA VAL A 355 4.49 1.06 15.35
C VAL A 355 5.76 0.41 15.88
N VAL A 356 6.90 1.07 15.69
CA VAL A 356 8.20 0.61 16.20
C VAL A 356 8.73 1.70 17.10
N ASP A 357 8.82 1.39 18.39
CA ASP A 357 9.31 2.28 19.44
C ASP A 357 10.83 2.41 19.45
#